data_AF-A0A538CGK3-F1
#
_entry.id   AF-A0A538CGK3-F1
#
_cell.length_a   1.000
_cell.length_b   1.000
_cell.length_c   1.000
_cell.angle_alpha   90.00
_cell.angle_beta   90.00
_cell.angle_gamma   90.00
#
_symmetry.space_group_name_H-M   'P 1'
#
loop_
_entity.id
_entity.type
_entity.pdbx_description
1 polymer ?
#
loop_
_entity_poly.entity_id
_entity_poly.type
_entity_poly.pdbx_seq_one_letter_code
_entity_poly.pdbx_strand_id
1 'polypeptide(L)'
;MKVTAEAARRFLVARHLLAPARSLDGGPDAVLEVFRRLGSVQFDPLAVAGRNHDLVLHARVADYDPGWCDRLYERREIFEAYNKGLSLVPTSEFAWFRGTLSRNAPRTLAKNGDVAGRVLERIRADGPLSALDFERERGTATDWFGMATNAVRAVLEAYAVTGVLGLARRDANRRYYDLLERLLPADVLARKVPLEEQLRHKLLSRYRAHGLLGVSGGGDVFGGLGPAKPDARWPGYSGRNALREELVERGDLVSVEVAGIRGKRLVVSEDVKLLEAPPDPPPSVAFVPPCTYGSSSSHRPSAVGAGTCCRSFSGTASSAGSSRGSTGPRVVSRCSMSGGRTRSRHAALTGSSTRCVTRCARTSASRVPTGSRGRRTSVPRSGCF
;
A
#
# COMPACT_ATOMS: atom_id res chain seq x y z
N MET A 1 11.33 -27.94 -12.49
CA MET A 1 11.67 -27.71 -13.92
C MET A 1 12.88 -26.78 -14.05
N LYS A 2 13.56 -26.79 -15.20
CA LYS A 2 14.69 -25.90 -15.51
C LYS A 2 14.35 -25.03 -16.72
N VAL A 3 14.67 -23.74 -16.67
CA VAL A 3 14.43 -22.79 -17.77
C VAL A 3 15.64 -21.88 -17.99
N THR A 4 15.77 -21.31 -19.19
CA THR A 4 16.80 -20.31 -19.47
C THR A 4 16.43 -18.95 -18.87
N ALA A 5 17.42 -18.09 -18.64
CA ALA A 5 17.16 -16.71 -18.20
C ALA A 5 16.32 -15.92 -19.22
N GLU A 6 16.46 -16.22 -20.51
CA GLU A 6 15.68 -15.59 -21.58
C GLU A 6 14.21 -16.02 -21.54
N ALA A 7 13.94 -17.33 -21.43
CA ALA A 7 12.58 -17.84 -21.26
C ALA A 7 11.90 -17.24 -20.01
N ALA A 8 12.64 -17.15 -18.89
CA ALA A 8 12.12 -16.53 -17.67
C ALA A 8 11.77 -15.03 -17.84
N ARG A 9 12.57 -14.27 -18.61
CA ARG A 9 12.25 -12.86 -18.92
C ARG A 9 11.00 -12.72 -19.78
N ARG A 10 10.92 -13.51 -20.86
CA ARG A 10 9.75 -13.53 -21.77
C ARG A 10 8.48 -13.94 -21.04
N PHE A 11 8.58 -14.98 -20.20
CA PHE A 11 7.52 -15.39 -19.31
C PHE A 11 7.04 -14.23 -18.43
N LEU A 12 7.95 -13.52 -17.76
CA LEU A 12 7.57 -12.40 -16.88
C LEU A 12 6.85 -11.30 -17.64
N VAL A 13 7.34 -10.86 -18.79
CA VAL A 13 6.66 -9.78 -19.54
C VAL A 13 5.30 -10.23 -20.09
N ALA A 14 5.17 -11.47 -20.57
CA ALA A 14 3.89 -12.02 -21.03
C ALA A 14 2.89 -12.20 -19.87
N ARG A 15 3.35 -12.79 -18.76
CA ARG A 15 2.56 -13.02 -17.54
C ARG A 15 2.01 -11.74 -16.93
N HIS A 16 2.77 -10.65 -17.06
CA HIS A 16 2.40 -9.34 -16.56
C HIS A 16 1.60 -8.51 -17.56
N LEU A 17 1.25 -9.05 -18.74
CA LEU A 17 0.49 -8.35 -19.79
C LEU A 17 1.24 -7.10 -20.30
N LEU A 18 2.56 -7.22 -20.46
CA LEU A 18 3.45 -6.13 -20.89
C LEU A 18 4.05 -6.37 -22.29
N ALA A 19 3.76 -7.52 -22.91
CA ALA A 19 4.22 -7.87 -24.24
C ALA A 19 3.11 -8.58 -25.04
N PRO A 20 2.46 -7.90 -26.02
CA PRO A 20 2.63 -6.48 -26.33
C PRO A 20 2.16 -5.57 -25.18
N ALA A 21 2.67 -4.33 -25.14
CA ALA A 21 2.15 -3.32 -24.22
C ALA A 21 0.67 -3.04 -24.52
N ARG A 22 -0.13 -2.79 -23.47
CA ARG A 22 -1.58 -2.52 -23.60
C ARG A 22 -2.33 -3.60 -24.40
N SER A 23 -2.03 -4.87 -24.13
CA SER A 23 -2.58 -6.00 -24.88
C SER A 23 -4.05 -6.32 -24.59
N LEU A 24 -4.64 -5.73 -23.54
CA LEU A 24 -6.06 -5.89 -23.24
C LEU A 24 -6.89 -4.77 -23.88
N ASP A 25 -8.10 -5.11 -24.31
CA ASP A 25 -9.08 -4.15 -24.85
C ASP A 25 -9.42 -3.04 -23.84
N GLY A 26 -9.93 -1.92 -24.33
CA GLY A 26 -10.40 -0.84 -23.46
C GLY A 26 -11.69 -1.22 -22.73
N GLY A 27 -11.77 -0.91 -21.44
CA GLY A 27 -12.99 -1.02 -20.65
C GLY A 27 -12.80 -1.54 -19.22
N PRO A 28 -13.86 -1.49 -18.39
CA PRO A 28 -13.82 -1.99 -17.02
C PRO A 28 -13.57 -3.50 -16.92
N ASP A 29 -14.04 -4.29 -17.90
CA ASP A 29 -13.83 -5.75 -17.89
C ASP A 29 -12.34 -6.11 -18.06
N ALA A 30 -11.61 -5.39 -18.90
CA ALA A 30 -10.17 -5.53 -19.06
C ALA A 30 -9.40 -5.12 -17.79
N VAL A 31 -9.84 -4.06 -17.11
CA VAL A 31 -9.28 -3.68 -15.81
C VAL A 31 -9.48 -4.80 -14.79
N LEU A 32 -10.69 -5.37 -14.72
CA LEU A 32 -10.97 -6.49 -13.84
C LEU A 32 -10.15 -7.73 -14.21
N GLU A 33 -9.88 -7.96 -15.49
CA GLU A 33 -8.98 -9.02 -15.95
C GLU A 33 -7.55 -8.83 -15.46
N VAL A 34 -7.01 -7.59 -15.44
CA VAL A 34 -5.72 -7.31 -14.80
C VAL A 34 -5.73 -7.70 -13.33
N PHE A 35 -6.82 -7.38 -12.60
CA PHE A 35 -6.96 -7.77 -11.19
C PHE A 35 -7.04 -9.28 -11.01
N ARG A 36 -7.76 -10.02 -11.87
CA ARG A 36 -7.80 -11.48 -11.84
C ARG A 36 -6.43 -12.08 -12.14
N ARG A 37 -5.72 -11.54 -13.14
CA ARG A 37 -4.41 -12.03 -13.55
C ARG A 37 -3.33 -11.76 -12.50
N LEU A 38 -3.28 -10.56 -11.92
CA LEU A 38 -2.25 -10.22 -10.92
C LEU A 38 -2.65 -10.60 -9.49
N GLY A 39 -3.94 -10.80 -9.23
CA GLY A 39 -4.52 -11.10 -7.91
C GLY A 39 -4.54 -9.91 -6.95
N SER A 40 -3.58 -8.99 -7.04
CA SER A 40 -3.57 -7.76 -6.25
C SER A 40 -2.75 -6.66 -6.94
N VAL A 41 -3.24 -5.42 -6.89
CA VAL A 41 -2.50 -4.23 -7.35
C VAL A 41 -2.32 -3.29 -6.17
N GLN A 42 -1.12 -2.76 -5.96
CA GLN A 42 -0.88 -1.81 -4.88
C GLN A 42 -1.68 -0.53 -5.10
N PHE A 43 -2.43 -0.13 -4.07
CA PHE A 43 -3.19 1.10 -4.04
C PHE A 43 -2.36 2.21 -3.38
N ASP A 44 -2.01 3.20 -4.18
CA ASP A 44 -1.44 4.46 -3.71
C ASP A 44 -2.35 5.60 -4.21
N PRO A 45 -3.00 6.35 -3.29
CA PRO A 45 -3.86 7.47 -3.66
C PRO A 45 -3.07 8.74 -4.04
N LEU A 46 -1.75 8.77 -3.85
CA LEU A 46 -0.93 9.92 -4.22
C LEU A 46 -0.82 10.02 -5.74
N ALA A 47 -1.12 11.20 -6.27
CA ALA A 47 -1.21 11.46 -7.71
C ALA A 47 -0.20 12.54 -8.16
N VAL A 48 1.06 12.44 -7.74
CA VAL A 48 2.11 13.40 -8.17
C VAL A 48 2.38 13.25 -9.67
N ALA A 49 2.55 12.00 -10.15
CA ALA A 49 2.69 11.66 -11.56
C ALA A 49 1.52 10.80 -12.08
N GLY A 50 0.53 10.52 -11.22
CA GLY A 50 -0.53 9.52 -11.42
C GLY A 50 -0.60 8.57 -10.22
N ARG A 51 -1.79 8.03 -9.94
CA ARG A 51 -1.98 7.03 -8.87
C ARG A 51 -1.33 5.72 -9.29
N ASN A 52 -0.68 5.00 -8.37
CA ASN A 52 0.10 3.80 -8.74
C ASN A 52 -0.74 2.73 -9.46
N HIS A 53 -1.98 2.49 -9.01
CA HIS A 53 -2.86 1.50 -9.64
C HIS A 53 -3.25 1.92 -11.07
N ASP A 54 -3.48 3.21 -11.32
CA ASP A 54 -3.73 3.71 -12.68
C ASP A 54 -2.52 3.51 -13.59
N LEU A 55 -1.31 3.76 -13.09
CA LEU A 55 -0.09 3.53 -13.86
C LEU A 55 0.11 2.04 -14.20
N VAL A 56 -0.27 1.14 -13.28
CA VAL A 56 -0.23 -0.31 -13.53
C VAL A 56 -1.22 -0.70 -14.62
N LEU A 57 -2.44 -0.14 -14.58
CA LEU A 57 -3.51 -0.44 -15.53
C LEU A 57 -3.23 0.17 -16.91
N HIS A 58 -2.73 1.39 -16.97
CA HIS A 58 -2.35 2.08 -18.22
C HIS A 58 -1.24 1.38 -19.02
N ALA A 59 -0.40 0.57 -18.37
CA ALA A 59 0.60 -0.24 -19.04
C ALA A 59 0.01 -1.48 -19.74
N ARG A 60 -1.23 -1.88 -19.39
CA ARG A 60 -1.83 -3.20 -19.70
C ARG A 60 -3.15 -3.11 -20.48
N VAL A 61 -3.91 -2.03 -20.30
CA VAL A 61 -5.22 -1.81 -20.89
C VAL A 61 -5.13 -0.71 -21.94
N ALA A 62 -5.65 -0.97 -23.15
CA ALA A 62 -5.73 0.01 -24.22
C ALA A 62 -6.64 1.19 -23.82
N ASP A 63 -6.20 2.41 -24.14
CA ASP A 63 -6.92 3.66 -23.88
C ASP A 63 -7.48 3.79 -22.45
N TYR A 64 -6.69 3.32 -21.47
CA TYR A 64 -7.10 3.26 -20.07
C TYR A 64 -7.65 4.59 -19.53
N ASP A 65 -8.90 4.55 -19.09
CA ASP A 65 -9.58 5.62 -18.36
C ASP A 65 -9.60 5.30 -16.85
N PRO A 66 -9.08 6.20 -15.98
CA PRO A 66 -9.09 6.00 -14.53
C PRO A 66 -10.49 5.77 -13.93
N GLY A 67 -11.52 6.34 -14.57
CA GLY A 67 -12.92 6.14 -14.19
C GLY A 67 -13.43 4.71 -14.39
N TRP A 68 -12.70 3.84 -15.09
CA TRP A 68 -13.00 2.40 -15.10
C TRP A 68 -12.65 1.73 -13.77
N CYS A 69 -11.47 2.02 -13.20
CA CYS A 69 -11.09 1.49 -11.89
C CYS A 69 -11.97 2.08 -10.78
N ASP A 70 -12.27 3.37 -10.85
CA ASP A 70 -13.15 4.02 -9.88
C ASP A 70 -14.57 3.40 -9.92
N ARG A 71 -15.11 3.12 -11.13
CA ARG A 71 -16.40 2.40 -11.29
C ARG A 71 -16.39 0.99 -10.70
N LEU A 72 -15.33 0.20 -10.91
CA LEU A 72 -15.23 -1.13 -10.31
C LEU A 72 -15.18 -1.06 -8.77
N TYR A 73 -14.52 -0.04 -8.23
CA TYR A 73 -14.46 0.20 -6.79
C TYR A 73 -15.84 0.61 -6.24
N GLU A 74 -16.54 1.52 -6.92
CA GLU A 74 -17.91 1.94 -6.60
C GLU A 74 -18.90 0.77 -6.63
N ARG A 75 -18.82 -0.08 -7.66
CA ARG A 75 -19.64 -1.29 -7.82
C ARG A 75 -19.24 -2.45 -6.91
N ARG A 76 -18.16 -2.30 -6.13
CA ARG A 76 -17.66 -3.31 -5.19
C ARG A 76 -17.21 -4.60 -5.88
N GLU A 77 -16.75 -4.50 -7.11
CA GLU A 77 -16.13 -5.61 -7.82
C GLU A 77 -14.67 -5.80 -7.38
N ILE A 78 -14.05 -4.72 -6.92
CA ILE A 78 -12.76 -4.69 -6.23
C ILE A 78 -12.90 -4.02 -4.87
N PHE A 79 -12.05 -4.40 -3.92
CA PHE A 79 -12.03 -3.83 -2.58
C PHE A 79 -10.60 -3.62 -2.06
N GLU A 80 -10.49 -2.79 -1.01
CA GLU A 80 -9.22 -2.52 -0.34
C GLU A 80 -8.85 -3.62 0.66
N ALA A 81 -7.68 -4.22 0.48
CA ALA A 81 -7.09 -5.19 1.39
C ALA A 81 -5.64 -4.85 1.74
N TYR A 82 -5.20 -5.26 2.92
CA TYR A 82 -3.78 -5.29 3.24
C TYR A 82 -3.14 -6.57 2.71
N ASN A 83 -2.35 -6.41 1.65
CA ASN A 83 -1.62 -7.47 0.97
C ASN A 83 -0.17 -7.02 0.71
N LYS A 84 0.75 -7.27 1.67
CA LYS A 84 2.08 -6.64 1.82
C LYS A 84 1.97 -5.15 2.14
N GLY A 85 1.20 -4.40 1.36
CA GLY A 85 0.79 -3.01 1.61
C GLY A 85 -0.71 -2.85 1.36
N LEU A 86 -1.19 -1.61 1.26
CA LEU A 86 -2.56 -1.37 0.84
C LEU A 86 -2.70 -1.72 -0.65
N SER A 87 -3.68 -2.57 -0.98
CA SER A 87 -3.89 -3.11 -2.32
C SER A 87 -5.37 -3.13 -2.67
N LEU A 88 -5.66 -3.01 -3.96
CA LEU A 88 -6.94 -3.37 -4.55
C LEU A 88 -6.89 -4.84 -4.97
N VAL A 89 -7.94 -5.57 -4.63
CA VAL A 89 -8.11 -7.01 -4.90
C VAL A 89 -9.56 -7.30 -5.32
N PRO A 90 -9.83 -8.37 -6.08
CA PRO A 90 -11.21 -8.76 -6.41
C PRO A 90 -12.04 -9.06 -5.16
N THR A 91 -13.29 -8.61 -5.14
CA THR A 91 -14.22 -8.87 -4.02
C THR A 91 -14.52 -10.35 -3.80
N SER A 92 -14.46 -11.17 -4.85
CA SER A 92 -14.56 -12.63 -4.73
C SER A 92 -13.47 -13.23 -3.82
N GLU A 93 -12.34 -12.53 -3.63
CA GLU A 93 -11.28 -12.98 -2.75
C GLU A 93 -11.37 -12.41 -1.32
N PHE A 94 -12.43 -11.66 -1.01
CA PHE A 94 -12.57 -10.94 0.26
C PHE A 94 -12.29 -11.79 1.49
N ALA A 95 -12.92 -12.96 1.58
CA ALA A 95 -12.82 -13.87 2.72
C ALA A 95 -11.37 -14.29 3.03
N TRP A 96 -10.49 -14.32 2.03
CA TRP A 96 -9.08 -14.68 2.20
C TRP A 96 -8.22 -13.57 2.78
N PHE A 97 -8.67 -12.31 2.69
CA PHE A 97 -7.86 -11.16 3.10
C PHE A 97 -8.16 -10.63 4.51
N ARG A 98 -9.15 -11.21 5.21
CA ARG A 98 -9.67 -10.75 6.50
C ARG A 98 -8.76 -11.02 7.69
N GLY A 99 -8.11 -12.17 7.67
CA GLY A 99 -7.37 -12.71 8.79
C GLY A 99 -6.05 -11.98 8.97
N THR A 100 -5.74 -11.62 10.21
CA THR A 100 -4.46 -11.01 10.58
C THR A 100 -3.89 -11.71 11.80
N LEU A 101 -2.56 -11.88 11.80
CA LEU A 101 -1.81 -12.34 12.97
C LEU A 101 -1.68 -11.25 14.06
N SER A 102 -2.00 -9.99 13.72
CA SER A 102 -1.90 -8.88 14.66
C SER A 102 -3.09 -8.84 15.61
N ARG A 103 -2.80 -8.78 16.92
CA ARG A 103 -3.81 -8.57 17.96
C ARG A 103 -4.04 -7.09 18.29
N ASN A 104 -3.44 -6.17 17.53
CA ASN A 104 -3.51 -4.74 17.83
C ASN A 104 -4.92 -4.18 17.66
N ALA A 105 -5.62 -4.51 16.57
CA ALA A 105 -6.97 -4.01 16.32
C ALA A 105 -7.97 -4.46 17.41
N PRO A 106 -8.07 -5.75 17.79
CA PRO A 106 -8.88 -6.16 18.94
C PRO A 106 -8.51 -5.44 20.25
N ARG A 107 -7.22 -5.25 20.52
CA ARG A 107 -6.77 -4.51 21.72
C ARG A 107 -7.17 -3.03 21.67
N THR A 108 -7.11 -2.40 20.50
CA THR A 108 -7.54 -1.01 20.30
C THR A 108 -9.04 -0.86 20.58
N LEU A 109 -9.87 -1.78 20.07
CA LEU A 109 -11.31 -1.76 20.34
C LEU A 109 -11.59 -1.95 21.84
N ALA A 110 -10.94 -2.93 22.48
CA ALA A 110 -11.11 -3.17 23.92
C ALA A 110 -10.71 -1.97 24.79
N LYS A 111 -9.63 -1.26 24.43
CA LYS A 111 -9.15 -0.07 25.16
C LYS A 111 -10.02 1.17 24.96
N ASN A 112 -10.82 1.22 23.90
CA ASN A 112 -11.63 2.39 23.53
C ASN A 112 -13.10 1.99 23.38
N GLY A 113 -13.60 1.10 24.25
CA GLY A 113 -14.94 0.50 24.13
C GLY A 113 -16.08 1.51 23.98
N ASP A 114 -16.08 2.57 24.80
CA ASP A 114 -17.12 3.60 24.74
C ASP A 114 -17.11 4.37 23.40
N VAL A 115 -15.91 4.74 22.93
CA VAL A 115 -15.72 5.39 21.62
C VAL A 115 -16.15 4.45 20.50
N ALA A 116 -15.78 3.17 20.61
CA ALA A 116 -16.12 2.13 19.65
C ALA A 116 -17.63 1.94 19.52
N GLY A 117 -18.34 1.85 20.65
CA GLY A 117 -19.80 1.80 20.69
C GLY A 117 -20.43 3.02 20.02
N ARG A 118 -20.06 4.24 20.43
CA ARG A 118 -20.61 5.47 19.84
C ARG A 118 -20.36 5.59 18.34
N VAL A 119 -19.15 5.26 17.88
CA VAL A 119 -18.79 5.30 16.46
C VAL A 119 -19.65 4.32 15.66
N LEU A 120 -19.82 3.10 16.16
CA LEU A 120 -20.59 2.07 15.48
C LEU A 120 -22.08 2.41 15.41
N GLU A 121 -22.66 2.89 16.52
CA GLU A 121 -24.07 3.33 16.56
C GLU A 121 -24.33 4.47 15.59
N ARG A 122 -23.42 5.44 15.50
CA ARG A 122 -23.60 6.55 14.58
C ARG A 122 -23.49 6.13 13.12
N ILE A 123 -22.59 5.21 12.76
CA ILE A 123 -22.52 4.66 11.40
C ILE A 123 -23.79 3.84 11.06
N ARG A 124 -24.35 3.12 12.04
CA ARG A 124 -25.64 2.42 11.85
C ARG A 124 -26.76 3.40 11.51
N ALA A 125 -26.84 4.53 12.22
CA ALA A 125 -27.88 5.54 12.03
C ALA A 125 -27.68 6.41 10.78
N ASP A 126 -26.48 6.98 10.61
CA ASP A 126 -26.21 8.03 9.63
C ASP A 126 -25.63 7.49 8.31
N GLY A 127 -25.22 6.21 8.27
CA GLY A 127 -24.57 5.61 7.11
C GLY A 127 -23.05 5.88 7.06
N PRO A 128 -22.45 5.97 5.84
CA PRO A 128 -21.01 6.13 5.70
C PRO A 128 -20.45 7.41 6.32
N LEU A 129 -19.56 7.27 7.31
CA LEU A 129 -18.93 8.41 8.00
C LEU A 129 -17.41 8.37 7.97
N SER A 130 -16.80 9.54 8.00
CA SER A 130 -15.36 9.72 8.13
C SER A 130 -14.96 10.04 9.56
N ALA A 131 -13.69 9.84 9.89
CA ALA A 131 -13.13 10.25 11.18
C ALA A 131 -13.31 11.76 11.48
N LEU A 132 -13.49 12.59 10.45
CA LEU A 132 -13.73 14.04 10.58
C LEU A 132 -15.18 14.39 10.94
N ASP A 133 -16.12 13.46 10.78
CA ASP A 133 -17.53 13.69 11.12
C ASP A 133 -17.78 13.51 12.63
N PHE A 134 -16.78 13.05 13.38
CA PHE A 134 -16.81 12.88 14.83
C PHE A 134 -15.96 13.94 15.53
N GLU A 135 -16.35 14.27 16.76
CA GLU A 135 -15.49 15.07 17.63
C GLU A 135 -14.18 14.35 17.91
N ARG A 136 -13.08 15.11 17.95
CA ARG A 136 -11.76 14.53 18.14
C ARG A 136 -11.58 14.11 19.59
N GLU A 137 -11.41 12.81 19.80
CA GLU A 137 -11.12 12.25 21.13
C GLU A 137 -9.63 11.90 21.26
N ARG A 138 -9.05 12.19 22.43
CA ARG A 138 -7.65 11.84 22.72
C ARG A 138 -7.54 10.33 22.91
N GLY A 139 -6.78 9.66 22.04
CA GLY A 139 -6.46 8.26 22.19
C GLY A 139 -5.33 8.02 23.20
N THR A 140 -5.24 6.76 23.64
CA THR A 140 -4.22 6.28 24.59
C THR A 140 -2.87 5.98 23.93
N ALA A 141 -2.80 5.98 22.60
CA ALA A 141 -1.59 5.71 21.82
C ALA A 141 -1.04 6.98 21.19
N THR A 142 0.28 7.03 21.01
CA THR A 142 0.98 8.15 20.38
C THR A 142 1.29 7.81 18.92
N ASP A 143 1.08 8.76 18.01
CA ASP A 143 1.45 8.61 16.61
C ASP A 143 2.98 8.74 16.41
N TRP A 144 3.44 8.56 15.18
CA TRP A 144 4.88 8.63 14.83
C TRP A 144 5.52 10.01 15.11
N PHE A 145 4.70 11.05 15.33
CA PHE A 145 5.15 12.42 15.63
C PHE A 145 5.05 12.78 17.11
N GLY A 146 4.75 11.82 17.99
CA GLY A 146 4.66 12.10 19.42
C GLY A 146 3.31 12.68 19.85
N MET A 147 2.30 12.73 18.97
CA MET A 147 0.99 13.30 19.27
C MET A 147 0.00 12.21 19.68
N ALA A 148 -0.93 12.54 20.59
CA ALA A 148 -2.02 11.63 20.93
C ALA A 148 -2.83 11.29 19.66
N THR A 149 -2.88 10.00 19.33
CA THR A 149 -3.62 9.47 18.19
C THR A 149 -5.10 9.79 18.38
N ASN A 150 -5.79 10.22 17.32
CA ASN A 150 -7.24 10.37 17.39
C ASN A 150 -7.89 9.00 17.66
N ALA A 151 -8.55 8.84 18.81
CA ALA A 151 -9.16 7.57 19.23
C ALA A 151 -10.19 7.07 18.21
N VAL A 152 -11.00 7.98 17.64
CA VAL A 152 -11.99 7.68 16.61
C VAL A 152 -11.34 7.05 15.38
N ARG A 153 -10.24 7.66 14.90
CA ARG A 153 -9.52 7.12 13.73
C ARG A 153 -8.98 5.72 14.02
N ALA A 154 -8.40 5.52 15.20
CA ALA A 154 -7.85 4.22 15.60
C ALA A 154 -8.96 3.15 15.71
N VAL A 155 -10.13 3.52 16.23
CA VAL A 155 -11.32 2.66 16.31
C VAL A 155 -11.84 2.31 14.91
N LEU A 156 -11.98 3.28 14.00
CA LEU A 156 -12.43 3.03 12.63
C LEU A 156 -11.47 2.08 11.88
N GLU A 157 -10.15 2.31 12.00
CA GLU A 157 -9.15 1.41 11.43
C GLU A 157 -9.19 0.02 12.07
N ALA A 158 -9.38 -0.06 13.39
CA ALA A 158 -9.49 -1.33 14.09
C ALA A 158 -10.74 -2.11 13.66
N TYR A 159 -11.89 -1.44 13.50
CA TYR A 159 -13.11 -2.05 12.97
C TYR A 159 -12.98 -2.48 11.52
N ALA A 160 -12.23 -1.75 10.69
CA ALA A 160 -11.92 -2.19 9.33
C ALA A 160 -11.06 -3.47 9.33
N VAL A 161 -10.06 -3.54 10.21
CA VAL A 161 -9.17 -4.71 10.34
C VAL A 161 -9.88 -5.93 10.93
N THR A 162 -10.69 -5.76 11.99
CA THR A 162 -11.50 -6.86 12.54
C THR A 162 -12.70 -7.17 11.66
N GLY A 163 -13.05 -6.23 10.80
CA GLY A 163 -13.98 -6.43 9.73
C GLY A 163 -15.45 -6.20 10.07
N VAL A 164 -15.71 -5.42 11.10
CA VAL A 164 -17.05 -4.88 11.39
C VAL A 164 -17.41 -3.78 10.39
N LEU A 165 -16.43 -2.97 10.01
CA LEU A 165 -16.60 -1.90 9.02
C LEU A 165 -15.79 -2.22 7.76
N GLY A 166 -16.17 -1.59 6.65
CA GLY A 166 -15.38 -1.50 5.43
C GLY A 166 -15.24 -0.05 4.97
N LEU A 167 -14.37 0.21 4.00
CA LEU A 167 -14.31 1.52 3.36
C LEU A 167 -15.40 1.60 2.28
N ALA A 168 -16.33 2.52 2.45
CA ALA A 168 -17.42 2.74 1.51
C ALA A 168 -16.97 3.59 0.30
N ARG A 169 -16.11 4.58 0.54
CA ARG A 169 -15.55 5.44 -0.50
C ARG A 169 -14.36 6.23 0.02
N ARG A 170 -13.63 6.84 -0.91
CA ARG A 170 -12.57 7.79 -0.64
C ARG A 170 -12.81 9.08 -1.38
N ASP A 171 -12.69 10.19 -0.67
CA ASP A 171 -12.57 11.52 -1.28
C ASP A 171 -11.12 11.96 -1.09
N ALA A 172 -10.30 11.77 -2.12
CA ALA A 172 -8.84 11.90 -2.02
C ALA A 172 -8.28 11.04 -0.86
N ASN A 173 -7.74 11.68 0.18
CA ASN A 173 -7.20 11.02 1.37
C ASN A 173 -8.23 10.80 2.49
N ARG A 174 -9.45 11.34 2.35
CA ARG A 174 -10.52 11.16 3.33
C ARG A 174 -11.18 9.81 3.11
N ARG A 175 -11.25 9.00 4.17
CA ARG A 175 -11.88 7.69 4.17
C ARG A 175 -13.26 7.78 4.81
N TYR A 176 -14.24 7.17 4.18
CA TYR A 176 -15.59 6.98 4.73
C TYR A 176 -15.81 5.49 4.98
N TYR A 177 -16.31 5.18 6.17
CA TYR A 177 -16.51 3.84 6.67
C TYR A 177 -17.99 3.57 6.81
N ASP A 178 -18.42 2.37 6.43
CA ASP A 178 -19.78 1.89 6.63
C ASP A 178 -19.77 0.44 7.09
N LEU A 179 -20.92 -0.06 7.52
CA LEU A 179 -21.13 -1.46 7.88
C LEU A 179 -20.75 -2.34 6.70
N LEU A 180 -19.95 -3.34 6.98
CA LEU A 180 -19.46 -4.21 5.93
C LEU A 180 -20.60 -4.97 5.21
N GLU A 181 -21.66 -5.32 5.94
CA GLU A 181 -22.89 -5.92 5.39
C GLU A 181 -23.66 -5.05 4.40
N ARG A 182 -23.45 -3.72 4.41
CA ARG A 182 -24.01 -2.79 3.42
C ARG A 182 -23.13 -2.67 2.17
N LEU A 183 -21.87 -3.09 2.27
CA LEU A 183 -20.88 -2.89 1.21
C LEU A 183 -20.69 -4.12 0.34
N LEU A 184 -20.78 -5.33 0.89
CA LEU A 184 -20.44 -6.55 0.18
C LEU A 184 -21.61 -7.54 0.16
N PRO A 185 -21.71 -8.38 -0.88
CA PRO A 185 -22.72 -9.45 -0.95
C PRO A 185 -22.68 -10.39 0.25
N ALA A 186 -23.86 -10.86 0.67
CA ALA A 186 -24.01 -11.69 1.87
C ALA A 186 -23.27 -13.04 1.78
N ASP A 187 -23.21 -13.64 0.59
CA ASP A 187 -22.47 -14.89 0.32
C ASP A 187 -20.96 -14.72 0.49
N VAL A 188 -20.41 -13.58 0.05
CA VAL A 188 -19.01 -13.21 0.23
C VAL A 188 -18.68 -13.05 1.73
N LEU A 189 -19.59 -12.48 2.50
CA LEU A 189 -19.43 -12.26 3.95
C LEU A 189 -19.63 -13.54 4.77
N ALA A 190 -20.54 -14.42 4.35
CA ALA A 190 -20.85 -15.67 5.03
C ALA A 190 -19.70 -16.68 4.96
N ARG A 191 -18.82 -16.56 3.96
CA ARG A 191 -17.67 -17.45 3.78
C ARG A 191 -16.66 -17.30 4.92
N LYS A 192 -16.63 -18.30 5.81
CA LYS A 192 -15.64 -18.41 6.90
C LYS A 192 -14.47 -19.26 6.43
N VAL A 193 -13.26 -18.70 6.49
CA VAL A 193 -12.01 -19.39 6.14
C VAL A 193 -11.08 -19.41 7.35
N PRO A 194 -10.49 -20.56 7.73
CA PRO A 194 -9.48 -20.62 8.79
C PRO A 194 -8.30 -19.68 8.53
N LEU A 195 -7.73 -19.10 9.59
CA LEU A 195 -6.65 -18.12 9.45
C LEU A 195 -5.44 -18.68 8.68
N GLU A 196 -5.09 -19.95 8.89
CA GLU A 196 -3.97 -20.59 8.20
C GLU A 196 -4.19 -20.65 6.68
N GLU A 197 -5.39 -21.04 6.24
CA GLU A 197 -5.75 -21.05 4.82
C GLU A 197 -5.76 -19.64 4.22
N GLN A 198 -6.21 -18.63 4.96
CA GLN A 198 -6.14 -17.23 4.54
C GLN A 198 -4.68 -16.77 4.34
N LEU A 199 -3.78 -17.12 5.26
CA LEU A 199 -2.36 -16.80 5.14
C LEU A 199 -1.70 -17.55 3.98
N ARG A 200 -2.09 -18.81 3.73
CA ARG A 200 -1.66 -19.60 2.58
C ARG A 200 -2.10 -18.94 1.27
N HIS A 201 -3.36 -18.52 1.17
CA HIS A 201 -3.88 -17.79 0.01
C HIS A 201 -3.15 -16.46 -0.21
N LYS A 202 -2.91 -15.68 0.86
CA LYS A 202 -2.12 -14.43 0.78
C LYS A 202 -0.69 -14.69 0.30
N LEU A 203 -0.08 -15.82 0.69
CA LEU A 203 1.24 -16.22 0.21
C LEU A 203 1.19 -16.60 -1.28
N LEU A 204 0.22 -17.41 -1.70
CA LEU A 204 0.00 -17.77 -3.10
C LEU A 204 -0.23 -16.53 -3.97
N SER A 205 -1.01 -15.56 -3.48
CA SER A 205 -1.23 -14.24 -4.09
C SER A 205 0.09 -13.49 -4.33
N ARG A 206 1.13 -13.64 -3.50
CA ARG A 206 2.46 -13.07 -3.79
C ARG A 206 3.09 -13.69 -5.02
N TYR A 207 3.02 -15.02 -5.13
CA TYR A 207 3.56 -15.73 -6.30
C TYR A 207 2.77 -15.38 -7.57
N ARG A 208 1.43 -15.29 -7.49
CA ARG A 208 0.59 -14.79 -8.60
C ARG A 208 0.98 -13.39 -9.05
N ALA A 209 1.10 -12.46 -8.11
CA ALA A 209 1.40 -11.06 -8.42
C ALA A 209 2.82 -10.88 -9.01
N HIS A 210 3.81 -11.64 -8.54
CA HIS A 210 5.19 -11.54 -9.04
C HIS A 210 5.48 -12.42 -10.28
N GLY A 211 4.73 -13.50 -10.49
CA GLY A 211 4.96 -14.50 -11.54
C GLY A 211 6.05 -15.50 -11.17
N LEU A 212 7.31 -15.03 -11.08
CA LEU A 212 8.46 -15.89 -10.76
C LEU A 212 9.22 -15.33 -9.55
N LEU A 213 8.95 -15.89 -8.37
CA LEU A 213 9.42 -15.34 -7.10
C LEU A 213 10.28 -16.34 -6.32
N GLY A 214 11.32 -15.83 -5.65
CA GLY A 214 12.17 -16.64 -4.77
C GLY A 214 11.53 -16.92 -3.41
N VAL A 215 12.20 -17.74 -2.61
CA VAL A 215 11.84 -17.96 -1.19
C VAL A 215 12.42 -16.89 -0.26
N SER A 216 13.43 -16.16 -0.73
CA SER A 216 14.06 -15.04 -0.03
C SER A 216 13.33 -13.73 -0.30
N GLY A 217 13.19 -12.89 0.73
CA GLY A 217 12.55 -11.58 0.63
C GLY A 217 12.26 -11.01 2.00
N GLY A 218 12.33 -9.69 2.12
CA GLY A 218 12.04 -8.96 3.37
C GLY A 218 10.55 -8.67 3.57
N GLY A 219 10.26 -7.68 4.41
CA GLY A 219 8.90 -7.15 4.60
C GLY A 219 8.26 -6.65 3.30
N ASP A 220 9.09 -6.20 2.34
CA ASP A 220 8.65 -5.70 1.04
C ASP A 220 8.07 -6.77 0.11
N VAL A 221 8.06 -8.04 0.51
CA VAL A 221 7.39 -9.11 -0.24
C VAL A 221 6.46 -9.87 0.68
N PHE A 222 6.97 -10.30 1.82
CA PHE A 222 6.24 -11.20 2.73
C PHE A 222 5.66 -10.50 3.95
N GLY A 223 5.56 -9.16 3.95
CA GLY A 223 4.92 -8.38 5.00
C GLY A 223 3.48 -8.82 5.25
N GLY A 224 3.09 -8.86 6.53
CA GLY A 224 1.75 -9.31 6.97
C GLY A 224 1.55 -10.83 7.07
N LEU A 225 2.50 -11.64 6.59
CA LEU A 225 2.45 -13.11 6.69
C LEU A 225 3.19 -13.67 7.92
N GLY A 226 3.63 -12.82 8.85
CA GLY A 226 4.35 -13.28 10.04
C GLY A 226 5.76 -13.82 9.76
N PRO A 227 6.38 -14.52 10.72
CA PRO A 227 7.75 -15.03 10.64
C PRO A 227 7.91 -16.22 9.68
N ALA A 228 9.14 -16.45 9.23
CA ALA A 228 9.44 -17.56 8.31
C ALA A 228 9.29 -18.95 8.97
N LYS A 229 9.59 -19.03 10.27
CA LYS A 229 9.54 -20.25 11.10
C LYS A 229 8.49 -20.05 12.21
N PRO A 230 8.04 -21.13 12.88
CA PRO A 230 7.22 -21.03 14.08
C PRO A 230 7.83 -20.07 15.11
N ASP A 231 6.99 -19.32 15.80
CA ASP A 231 7.40 -18.29 16.75
C ASP A 231 6.40 -18.25 17.90
N ALA A 232 6.91 -18.25 19.14
CA ALA A 232 6.10 -18.29 20.36
C ALA A 232 5.12 -17.12 20.49
N ARG A 233 5.33 -16.00 19.78
CA ARG A 233 4.40 -14.87 19.75
C ARG A 233 3.10 -15.19 19.00
N TRP A 234 3.10 -16.21 18.15
CA TRP A 234 1.93 -16.68 17.40
C TRP A 234 1.78 -18.21 17.54
N PRO A 235 1.32 -18.69 18.70
CA PRO A 235 1.08 -20.12 18.92
C PRO A 235 0.13 -20.68 17.86
N GLY A 236 0.44 -21.87 17.34
CA GLY A 236 -0.35 -22.52 16.29
C GLY A 236 -0.07 -22.03 14.87
N TYR A 237 0.73 -20.97 14.68
CA TYR A 237 1.17 -20.59 13.33
C TYR A 237 2.44 -21.36 12.93
N SER A 238 2.31 -22.18 11.89
CA SER A 238 3.37 -23.03 11.33
C SER A 238 4.52 -22.25 10.67
N GLY A 239 4.31 -20.96 10.36
CA GLY A 239 5.31 -20.10 9.73
C GLY A 239 5.25 -20.15 8.20
N ARG A 240 5.79 -19.11 7.56
CA ARG A 240 5.69 -18.97 6.09
C ARG A 240 6.36 -20.08 5.30
N ASN A 241 7.37 -20.75 5.87
CA ASN A 241 8.04 -21.85 5.18
C ASN A 241 7.13 -23.07 5.06
N ALA A 242 6.44 -23.46 6.13
CA ALA A 242 5.50 -24.57 6.13
C ALA A 242 4.34 -24.30 5.15
N LEU A 243 3.76 -23.10 5.17
CA LEU A 243 2.72 -22.71 4.21
C LEU A 243 3.19 -22.84 2.74
N ARG A 244 4.46 -22.56 2.48
CA ARG A 244 5.05 -22.65 1.14
C ARG A 244 5.30 -24.09 0.74
N GLU A 245 5.83 -24.90 1.65
CA GLU A 245 6.04 -26.33 1.45
C GLU A 245 4.71 -27.01 1.11
N GLU A 246 3.66 -26.71 1.87
CA GLU A 246 2.32 -27.22 1.59
C GLU A 246 1.78 -26.78 0.22
N LEU A 247 1.98 -25.52 -0.19
CA LEU A 247 1.61 -25.06 -1.54
C LEU A 247 2.39 -25.81 -2.64
N VAL A 248 3.63 -26.22 -2.38
CA VAL A 248 4.41 -27.03 -3.32
C VAL A 248 3.91 -28.48 -3.34
N GLU A 249 3.64 -29.07 -2.17
CA GLU A 249 3.12 -30.43 -2.02
C GLU A 249 1.75 -30.61 -2.67
N ARG A 250 0.87 -29.60 -2.53
CA ARG A 250 -0.45 -29.56 -3.18
C ARG A 250 -0.38 -29.33 -4.69
N GLY A 251 0.79 -28.97 -5.22
CA GLY A 251 0.97 -28.63 -6.63
C GLY A 251 0.44 -27.26 -7.01
N ASP A 252 0.16 -26.37 -6.05
CA ASP A 252 -0.23 -24.97 -6.31
C ASP A 252 1.00 -24.14 -6.75
N LEU A 253 2.19 -24.50 -6.28
CA LEU A 253 3.48 -23.91 -6.63
C LEU A 253 4.46 -24.94 -7.20
N VAL A 254 5.16 -24.57 -8.27
CA VAL A 254 6.14 -25.43 -8.93
C VAL A 254 7.53 -24.83 -8.80
N SER A 255 8.51 -25.68 -8.43
CA SER A 255 9.91 -25.28 -8.33
C SER A 255 10.58 -25.15 -9.69
N VAL A 256 11.19 -23.99 -9.90
CA VAL A 256 11.88 -23.57 -11.12
C VAL A 256 13.33 -23.23 -10.81
N GLU A 257 14.25 -23.84 -11.55
CA GLU A 257 15.64 -23.43 -11.61
C GLU A 257 15.85 -22.59 -12.88
N VAL A 258 16.33 -21.37 -12.71
CA VAL A 258 16.61 -20.47 -13.84
C VAL A 258 18.10 -20.44 -14.08
N ALA A 259 18.53 -20.76 -15.31
CA ALA A 259 19.94 -20.80 -15.68
C ALA A 259 20.63 -19.45 -15.37
N GLY A 260 21.78 -19.51 -14.69
CA GLY A 260 22.56 -18.34 -14.30
C GLY A 260 22.02 -17.56 -13.09
N ILE A 261 20.85 -17.92 -12.53
CA ILE A 261 20.27 -17.26 -11.36
C ILE A 261 20.36 -18.18 -10.15
N ARG A 262 20.97 -17.69 -9.07
CA ARG A 262 21.11 -18.44 -7.82
C ARG A 262 19.78 -18.51 -7.05
N GLY A 263 19.55 -19.69 -6.47
CA GLY A 263 18.43 -19.98 -5.58
C GLY A 263 17.17 -20.42 -6.32
N LYS A 264 16.33 -21.21 -5.63
CA LYS A 264 15.06 -21.70 -6.17
C LYS A 264 14.09 -20.55 -6.44
N ARG A 265 13.37 -20.65 -7.56
CA ARG A 265 12.21 -19.81 -7.86
C ARG A 265 10.96 -20.69 -7.83
N LEU A 266 9.83 -20.08 -7.53
CA LEU A 266 8.54 -20.73 -7.59
C LEU A 266 7.65 -19.95 -8.55
N VAL A 267 6.85 -20.69 -9.30
CA VAL A 267 5.79 -20.19 -10.18
C VAL A 267 4.48 -20.86 -9.76
N VAL A 268 3.34 -20.23 -10.00
CA VAL A 268 2.05 -20.89 -9.81
C VAL A 268 1.84 -21.95 -10.90
N SER A 269 1.19 -23.05 -10.55
CA SER A 269 1.04 -24.21 -11.45
C SER A 269 0.32 -23.88 -12.76
N GLU A 270 -0.68 -23.01 -12.70
CA GLU A 270 -1.43 -22.50 -13.87
C GLU A 270 -0.51 -21.84 -14.93
N ASP A 271 0.63 -21.30 -14.51
CA ASP A 271 1.57 -20.58 -15.37
C ASP A 271 2.73 -21.43 -15.89
N VAL A 272 2.82 -22.70 -15.51
CA VAL A 272 3.91 -23.59 -15.93
C VAL A 272 3.98 -23.71 -17.45
N LYS A 273 2.86 -23.91 -18.13
CA LYS A 273 2.82 -24.00 -19.60
C LYS A 273 3.33 -22.72 -20.27
N LEU A 274 2.96 -21.55 -19.75
CA LEU A 274 3.43 -20.26 -20.24
C LEU A 274 4.94 -20.07 -19.99
N LEU A 275 5.47 -20.64 -18.90
CA LEU A 275 6.89 -20.60 -18.58
C LEU A 275 7.73 -21.58 -19.43
N GLU A 276 7.16 -22.73 -19.81
CA GLU A 276 7.81 -23.72 -20.68
C GLU A 276 7.91 -23.21 -22.12
N ALA A 277 6.86 -22.56 -22.62
CA ALA A 277 6.80 -22.00 -23.96
C ALA A 277 6.35 -20.53 -23.93
N PRO A 278 7.19 -19.62 -23.41
CA PRO A 278 6.84 -18.20 -23.39
C PRO A 278 6.88 -17.65 -24.83
N PRO A 279 5.88 -16.84 -25.23
CA PRO A 279 5.83 -16.28 -26.57
C PRO A 279 7.01 -15.35 -26.82
N ASP A 280 7.41 -15.23 -28.07
CA ASP A 280 8.33 -14.18 -28.49
C ASP A 280 7.64 -12.82 -28.34
N PRO A 281 8.18 -11.90 -27.52
CA PRO A 281 7.55 -10.61 -27.32
C PRO A 281 7.67 -9.79 -28.62
N PRO A 282 6.59 -9.19 -29.13
CA PRO A 282 6.69 -8.29 -30.26
C PRO A 282 7.52 -7.05 -29.87
N PRO A 283 8.26 -6.43 -30.81
CA PRO A 283 8.98 -5.19 -30.55
C PRO A 283 8.03 -4.12 -30.02
N SER A 284 8.16 -3.79 -28.73
CA SER A 284 7.28 -2.83 -28.06
C SER A 284 7.97 -2.23 -26.83
N VAL A 285 7.48 -1.08 -26.39
CA VAL A 285 7.97 -0.39 -25.18
C VAL A 285 6.79 -0.21 -24.23
N ALA A 286 6.95 -0.67 -22.99
CA ALA A 286 6.00 -0.46 -21.91
C ALA A 286 6.63 0.37 -20.79
N PHE A 287 5.92 1.38 -20.30
CA PHE A 287 6.32 2.15 -19.13
C PHE A 287 5.74 1.48 -17.88
N VAL A 288 6.62 1.03 -16.99
CA VAL A 288 6.25 0.27 -15.80
C VAL A 288 6.41 1.15 -14.56
N PRO A 289 5.39 1.29 -13.69
CA PRO A 289 5.53 2.11 -12.49
C PRO A 289 6.48 1.48 -11.47
N PRO A 290 7.11 2.30 -10.59
CA PRO A 290 8.15 1.85 -9.66
C PRO A 290 7.70 0.73 -8.72
N CYS A 291 6.42 0.70 -8.32
CA CYS A 291 5.87 -0.31 -7.42
C CYS A 291 5.19 -1.49 -8.13
N THR A 292 5.46 -1.72 -9.41
CA THR A 292 4.96 -2.91 -10.11
C THR A 292 5.64 -4.16 -9.55
N TYR A 293 4.85 -5.20 -9.28
CA TYR A 293 5.38 -6.50 -8.87
C TYR A 293 6.39 -7.00 -9.91
N GLY A 294 7.65 -7.21 -9.50
CA GLY A 294 8.75 -7.65 -10.39
C GLY A 294 9.90 -6.66 -10.55
N SER A 295 9.68 -5.35 -10.37
CA SER A 295 10.76 -4.34 -10.39
C SER A 295 11.56 -4.30 -9.09
N SER A 296 10.91 -4.60 -7.95
CA SER A 296 11.47 -4.41 -6.62
C SER A 296 12.38 -5.54 -6.11
N SER A 297 12.50 -6.67 -6.82
CA SER A 297 13.21 -7.86 -6.34
C SER A 297 14.65 -8.00 -6.85
N SER A 298 15.13 -7.09 -7.70
CA SER A 298 16.47 -7.17 -8.31
C SER A 298 17.56 -6.40 -7.56
N HIS A 299 17.21 -5.57 -6.57
CA HIS A 299 18.18 -4.79 -5.80
C HIS A 299 18.32 -5.32 -4.38
N ARG A 300 19.56 -5.63 -3.96
CA ARG A 300 19.88 -5.86 -2.54
C ARG A 300 19.52 -4.59 -1.76
N PRO A 301 18.65 -4.62 -0.75
CA PRO A 301 18.50 -3.49 0.13
C PRO A 301 19.74 -3.45 1.04
N SER A 302 20.52 -2.38 0.93
CA SER A 302 21.42 -1.97 2.02
C SER A 302 20.54 -1.68 3.24
N ALA A 303 20.91 -2.28 4.37
CA ALA A 303 20.13 -2.23 5.60
C ALA A 303 19.97 -0.80 6.14
N VAL A 304 18.84 -0.16 5.82
CA VAL A 304 18.25 0.92 6.61
C VAL A 304 16.72 0.84 6.45
N GLY A 305 16.05 0.54 7.57
CA GLY A 305 14.67 0.90 7.89
C GLY A 305 13.58 0.74 6.82
N ALA A 306 12.68 -0.21 7.04
CA ALA A 306 11.30 -0.09 6.57
C ALA A 306 10.71 1.21 7.13
N GLY A 307 10.62 2.22 6.28
CA GLY A 307 10.10 3.54 6.62
C GLY A 307 10.39 4.56 5.53
N THR A 308 9.31 5.04 4.90
CA THR A 308 9.22 6.36 4.26
C THR A 308 10.04 6.58 2.98
N CYS A 309 9.46 6.16 1.85
CA CYS A 309 9.59 6.91 0.60
C CYS A 309 8.61 8.09 0.65
N CYS A 310 8.94 9.12 1.43
CA CYS A 310 8.34 10.45 1.44
C CYS A 310 9.34 11.39 2.12
N ARG A 311 10.45 11.68 1.43
CA ARG A 311 11.27 12.86 1.75
C ARG A 311 10.80 13.99 0.84
N SER A 312 9.89 14.79 1.34
CA SER A 312 9.54 16.08 0.79
C SER A 312 10.77 16.99 0.93
N PHE A 313 11.56 17.14 -0.13
CA PHE A 313 12.50 18.26 -0.21
C PHE A 313 11.74 19.45 -0.81
N SER A 314 11.28 20.36 0.06
CA SER A 314 10.99 21.73 -0.32
C SER A 314 12.33 22.46 -0.49
N GLY A 315 12.87 22.47 -1.70
CA GLY A 315 14.01 23.29 -2.08
C GLY A 315 13.51 24.50 -2.85
N THR A 316 13.49 25.66 -2.19
CA THR A 316 13.38 26.98 -2.82
C THR A 316 14.46 27.16 -3.87
N ALA A 317 14.05 27.51 -5.08
CA ALA A 317 14.94 27.94 -6.15
C ALA A 317 15.64 29.26 -5.75
N SER A 318 16.95 29.31 -5.96
CA SER A 318 17.67 30.56 -6.22
C SER A 318 18.87 30.28 -7.11
N SER A 319 18.90 31.04 -8.20
CA SER A 319 19.81 31.02 -9.33
C SER A 319 21.13 31.75 -9.06
N ALA A 320 22.22 31.22 -9.62
CA ALA A 320 23.46 31.88 -10.11
C ALA A 320 24.53 30.76 -10.11
N GLY A 321 25.46 30.59 -11.04
CA GLY A 321 26.05 31.40 -12.10
C GLY A 321 27.37 30.68 -12.45
N SER A 322 27.74 30.68 -13.72
CA SER A 322 28.90 29.97 -14.30
C SER A 322 30.26 30.45 -13.75
N SER A 323 31.24 29.54 -13.58
CA SER A 323 32.59 29.66 -14.21
C SER A 323 33.61 28.57 -13.80
N ARG A 324 34.23 28.00 -14.85
CA ARG A 324 35.58 27.42 -15.04
C ARG A 324 36.57 27.27 -13.85
N GLY A 325 37.07 26.03 -13.70
CA GLY A 325 38.48 25.59 -13.70
C GLY A 325 39.53 26.21 -12.76
N SER A 326 40.13 25.38 -11.89
CA SER A 326 41.60 25.18 -11.81
C SER A 326 41.99 24.12 -10.76
N THR A 327 43.11 23.47 -11.07
CA THR A 327 43.97 22.50 -10.37
C THR A 327 44.42 22.82 -8.93
N GLY A 328 44.62 21.80 -8.07
CA GLY A 328 45.49 21.87 -6.88
C GLY A 328 45.08 20.93 -5.72
N PRO A 329 46.01 20.43 -4.88
CA PRO A 329 46.15 18.98 -4.65
C PRO A 329 45.58 18.39 -3.35
N ARG A 330 45.55 17.05 -3.36
CA ARG A 330 45.16 16.10 -2.30
C ARG A 330 45.93 16.30 -0.99
N VAL A 331 45.20 16.22 0.13
CA VAL A 331 45.74 15.87 1.44
C VAL A 331 45.06 14.58 1.91
N VAL A 332 45.88 13.58 2.18
CA VAL A 332 45.52 12.30 2.80
C VAL A 332 45.71 12.47 4.31
N SER A 333 44.71 12.12 5.12
CA SER A 333 44.97 11.66 6.48
C SER A 333 44.12 10.43 6.80
N ARG A 334 44.81 9.35 7.15
CA ARG A 334 44.26 8.20 7.84
C ARG A 334 44.29 8.52 9.33
N CYS A 335 43.22 8.16 10.05
CA CYS A 335 43.33 7.84 11.47
C CYS A 335 42.42 6.66 11.79
N SER A 336 43.05 5.52 12.01
CA SER A 336 42.57 4.39 12.79
C SER A 336 42.44 4.80 14.26
N MET A 337 41.48 4.21 14.99
CA MET A 337 41.67 3.76 16.38
C MET A 337 40.47 2.91 16.84
N SER A 338 40.86 1.89 17.58
CA SER A 338 40.13 0.77 18.14
C SER A 338 39.59 1.04 19.55
N GLY A 339 38.52 0.31 19.91
CA GLY A 339 38.41 -0.34 21.21
C GLY A 339 37.73 0.42 22.37
N GLY A 340 36.94 -0.33 23.16
CA GLY A 340 36.82 -0.09 24.60
C GLY A 340 35.42 0.25 25.12
N ARG A 341 34.76 -0.75 25.74
CA ARG A 341 33.61 -0.59 26.64
C ARG A 341 34.07 -0.05 28.01
N THR A 342 33.26 0.78 28.66
CA THR A 342 33.11 0.82 30.13
C THR A 342 31.77 1.43 30.56
N ARG A 343 31.27 0.95 31.69
CA ARG A 343 29.98 1.22 32.34
C ARG A 343 30.02 2.46 33.27
N SER A 344 28.82 3.03 33.45
CA SER A 344 28.25 3.65 34.68
C SER A 344 28.93 4.85 35.33
N ARG A 345 28.18 5.95 35.57
CA ARG A 345 27.41 6.24 36.80
C ARG A 345 26.73 7.62 36.71
N HIS A 346 25.69 7.78 37.53
CA HIS A 346 24.88 8.97 37.76
C HIS A 346 25.67 10.23 38.13
N ALA A 347 25.19 11.40 37.68
CA ALA A 347 25.00 12.57 38.53
C ALA A 347 24.02 13.55 37.87
N ALA A 348 22.96 13.89 38.59
CA ALA A 348 22.05 14.97 38.28
C ALA A 348 22.73 16.32 38.56
N LEU A 349 22.56 17.29 37.67
CA LEU A 349 22.75 18.70 38.01
C LEU A 349 21.59 19.53 37.46
N THR A 350 21.10 20.33 38.39
CA THR A 350 20.00 21.28 38.38
C THR A 350 20.23 22.48 37.48
N GLY A 351 19.12 23.04 36.97
CA GLY A 351 18.93 24.49 36.91
C GLY A 351 19.37 25.18 35.63
N SER A 352 18.39 25.70 34.87
CA SER A 352 18.15 27.14 34.78
C SER A 352 17.46 27.48 33.46
N SER A 353 16.21 27.93 33.61
CA SER A 353 15.41 28.57 32.60
C SER A 353 16.04 29.90 32.19
N THR A 354 16.23 30.12 30.88
CA THR A 354 16.26 31.48 30.34
C THR A 354 15.39 31.54 29.09
N ARG A 355 14.27 32.24 29.22
CA ARG A 355 13.39 32.64 28.11
C ARG A 355 14.15 33.67 27.28
N CYS A 356 14.18 33.49 25.97
CA CYS A 356 14.44 34.59 25.04
C CYS A 356 13.15 34.82 24.23
N VAL A 357 12.45 35.90 24.59
CA VAL A 357 11.26 36.40 23.91
C VAL A 357 11.74 37.41 22.87
N THR A 358 11.57 37.12 21.59
CA THR A 358 11.72 38.14 20.54
C THR A 358 10.37 38.40 19.90
N ARG A 359 9.87 39.58 20.22
CA ARG A 359 8.66 40.25 19.73
C ARG A 359 8.87 40.59 18.25
N CYS A 360 7.95 40.19 17.36
CA CYS A 360 7.83 40.78 16.03
C CYS A 360 6.44 41.40 15.88
N ALA A 361 6.44 42.71 15.67
CA ALA A 361 5.28 43.57 15.64
C ALA A 361 4.45 43.36 14.36
N ARG A 362 3.12 43.35 14.54
CA ARG A 362 2.13 43.40 13.47
C ARG A 362 2.04 44.82 12.92
N THR A 363 2.09 44.94 11.60
CA THR A 363 1.51 46.07 10.86
C THR A 363 0.77 45.50 9.66
N SER A 364 -0.54 45.71 9.61
CA SER A 364 -1.30 45.70 8.35
C SER A 364 -2.57 46.50 8.59
N ALA A 365 -2.63 47.65 7.92
CA ALA A 365 -3.73 48.57 7.92
C ALA A 365 -4.93 47.98 7.17
N SER A 366 -6.11 48.20 7.73
CA SER A 366 -7.41 48.00 7.14
C SER A 366 -7.73 49.12 6.15
N ARG A 367 -8.13 48.78 4.92
CA ARG A 367 -8.97 49.63 4.07
C ARG A 367 -9.94 48.78 3.27
N VAL A 368 -11.22 48.95 3.58
CA VAL A 368 -12.40 48.62 2.77
C VAL A 368 -12.81 49.90 2.04
N PRO A 369 -13.36 49.82 0.82
CA PRO A 369 -14.70 50.36 0.66
C PRO A 369 -15.62 49.39 -0.10
N THR A 370 -16.77 49.13 0.50
CA THR A 370 -17.95 48.49 -0.08
C THR A 370 -18.73 49.51 -0.90
N GLY A 371 -18.92 49.23 -2.19
CA GLY A 371 -19.83 49.94 -3.07
C GLY A 371 -21.10 49.11 -3.28
N SER A 372 -22.22 49.57 -2.70
CA SER A 372 -23.57 49.07 -2.93
C SER A 372 -24.20 49.74 -4.15
N ARG A 373 -24.91 48.98 -5.00
CA ARG A 373 -26.27 49.25 -5.53
C ARG A 373 -26.54 48.38 -6.77
N GLY A 374 -27.74 47.78 -6.82
CA GLY A 374 -28.29 47.25 -8.07
C GLY A 374 -29.07 45.94 -7.97
N ARG A 375 -30.20 45.93 -7.23
CA ARG A 375 -31.27 44.95 -7.45
C ARG A 375 -31.83 45.10 -8.87
N ARG A 376 -31.96 44.01 -9.63
CA ARG A 376 -33.14 43.76 -10.48
C ARG A 376 -33.51 42.28 -10.44
N THR A 377 -34.77 42.06 -10.14
CA THR A 377 -35.54 40.82 -10.17
C THR A 377 -36.03 40.53 -11.58
N SER A 378 -35.95 39.28 -12.04
CA SER A 378 -36.99 38.64 -12.86
C SER A 378 -36.71 37.13 -12.98
N VAL A 379 -37.76 36.34 -12.74
CA VAL A 379 -37.82 34.87 -12.72
C VAL A 379 -38.14 34.33 -14.16
N PRO A 380 -38.48 33.03 -14.40
CA PRO A 380 -37.76 32.14 -15.31
C PRO A 380 -38.56 31.78 -16.59
N ARG A 381 -37.96 31.01 -17.51
CA ARG A 381 -38.61 30.14 -18.53
C ARG A 381 -37.51 29.28 -19.17
N SER A 382 -37.39 27.99 -18.85
CA SER A 382 -38.01 26.83 -19.52
C SER A 382 -37.65 26.70 -21.01
N GLY A 383 -37.06 25.58 -21.41
CA GLY A 383 -37.01 25.15 -22.81
C GLY A 383 -35.93 24.10 -23.08
N CYS A 384 -36.34 22.84 -23.18
CA CYS A 384 -35.59 21.76 -23.80
C CYS A 384 -35.16 22.13 -25.23
N PHE A 385 -33.91 21.87 -25.57
CA PHE A 385 -33.48 20.97 -26.65
C PHE A 385 -31.99 20.66 -26.48
#